data_AF-A0A6J8ALN4-F1
#
_entry.id   AF-A0A6J8ALN4-F1
#
_cell.length_a   1.000
_cell.length_b   1.000
_cell.length_c   1.000
_cell.angle_alpha   90.00
_cell.angle_beta   90.00
_cell.angle_gamma   90.00
#
_symmetry.space_group_name_H-M   'P 1'
#
loop_
_entity.id
_entity.type
_entity.pdbx_description
1 polymer ?
#
loop_
_entity_poly.entity_id
_entity_poly.type
_entity_poly.pdbx_seq_one_letter_code
_entity_poly.pdbx_strand_id
1 'polypeptide(L)'
;MDWSDIYPQFSSKNGGADNKLVEFADIGCGYGGLLALRTQNPEKYQNITCIRTNAMKFLPNFFRKGQLKKMFFLFPDPHFKNNKHKWRIISQTLSAEYAYVIAVGESDQVVEKLYISTEEGQKVTRNKGETFLAVYRRIINRQTTWIIHSKGR
;
A
#
# COMPACT_ATOMS: atom_id res chain seq x y z
N MET A 1 -12.31 8.20 -1.30
CA MET A 1 -11.95 9.11 -2.40
C MET A 1 -12.63 8.66 -3.69
N ASP A 2 -13.01 9.60 -4.56
CA ASP A 2 -13.39 9.32 -5.94
C ASP A 2 -12.11 9.22 -6.80
N TRP A 3 -11.96 8.13 -7.54
CA TRP A 3 -10.77 7.85 -8.35
C TRP A 3 -10.91 8.27 -9.81
N SER A 4 -12.11 8.70 -10.23
CA SER A 4 -12.43 8.99 -11.62
C SER A 4 -11.63 10.16 -12.21
N ASP A 5 -11.29 11.15 -11.39
CA ASP A 5 -10.41 12.27 -11.81
C ASP A 5 -8.99 11.81 -12.16
N ILE A 6 -8.51 10.73 -11.54
CA ILE A 6 -7.15 10.21 -11.74
C ILE A 6 -7.13 9.07 -12.77
N TYR A 7 -8.20 8.28 -12.80
CA TYR A 7 -8.36 7.09 -13.61
C TYR A 7 -9.67 7.13 -14.41
N PRO A 8 -9.88 8.15 -15.27
CA PRO A 8 -11.14 8.33 -15.98
C PRO A 8 -11.48 7.14 -16.88
N GLN A 9 -10.46 6.53 -17.49
CA GLN A 9 -10.59 5.35 -18.34
C GLN A 9 -11.01 4.06 -17.60
N PHE A 10 -10.92 4.05 -16.27
CA PHE A 10 -11.32 2.92 -15.43
C PHE A 10 -12.66 3.15 -14.71
N SER A 11 -13.32 4.27 -14.98
CA SER A 11 -14.61 4.64 -14.40
C SER A 11 -15.75 4.19 -15.30
N SER A 12 -16.79 3.58 -14.71
CA SER A 12 -18.01 3.21 -15.42
C SER A 12 -18.84 4.45 -15.75
N LYS A 13 -19.28 4.57 -17.00
CA LYS A 13 -20.13 5.67 -17.47
C LYS A 13 -21.52 5.70 -16.80
N ASN A 14 -21.95 4.59 -16.21
CA ASN A 14 -23.28 4.42 -15.65
C ASN A 14 -23.34 4.59 -14.12
N GLY A 15 -22.26 5.05 -13.47
CA GLY A 15 -22.27 5.36 -12.04
C GLY A 15 -22.77 4.20 -11.17
N GLY A 16 -22.03 3.10 -11.10
CA GLY A 16 -22.45 1.87 -10.41
C GLY A 16 -21.29 0.97 -10.01
N ALA A 17 -21.60 -0.10 -9.28
CA ALA A 17 -20.71 -1.03 -8.57
C ALA A 17 -19.50 -1.63 -9.33
N ASP A 18 -19.39 -1.39 -10.64
CA ASP A 18 -18.32 -1.87 -11.52
C ASP A 18 -17.09 -0.95 -11.62
N ASN A 19 -17.08 0.20 -10.92
CA ASN A 19 -15.90 1.06 -10.89
C ASN A 19 -14.69 0.32 -10.33
N LYS A 20 -13.60 0.25 -11.11
CA LYS A 20 -12.34 -0.32 -10.63
C LYS A 20 -11.78 0.57 -9.51
N LEU A 21 -11.45 -0.05 -8.39
CA LEU A 21 -10.83 0.63 -7.25
C LEU A 21 -9.32 0.45 -7.28
N VAL A 22 -8.61 1.34 -6.59
CA VAL A 22 -7.19 1.13 -6.29
C VAL A 22 -7.06 -0.03 -5.31
N GLU A 23 -6.28 -1.04 -5.71
CA GLU A 23 -6.03 -2.27 -4.92
C GLU A 23 -4.59 -2.36 -4.40
N PHE A 24 -3.68 -1.51 -4.86
CA PHE A 24 -2.27 -1.53 -4.50
C PHE A 24 -1.79 -0.13 -4.12
N ALA A 25 -1.00 -0.03 -3.05
CA ALA A 25 -0.38 1.23 -2.63
C ALA A 25 1.10 1.03 -2.32
N ASP A 26 1.97 1.84 -2.95
CA ASP A 26 3.39 1.92 -2.62
C ASP A 26 3.62 3.17 -1.75
N ILE A 27 3.95 2.95 -0.47
CA ILE A 27 4.05 4.01 0.53
C ILE A 27 5.48 4.54 0.54
N GLY A 28 5.62 5.79 0.09
CA GLY A 28 6.94 6.41 -0.04
C GLY A 28 7.64 6.04 -1.35
N CYS A 29 6.87 5.86 -2.43
CA CYS A 29 7.35 5.46 -3.76
C CYS A 29 8.37 6.41 -4.44
N GLY A 30 8.70 7.55 -3.82
CA GLY A 30 9.48 8.62 -4.44
C GLY A 30 8.70 9.41 -5.48
N TYR A 31 9.19 10.59 -5.82
CA TYR A 31 8.59 11.46 -6.84
C TYR A 31 9.55 11.53 -8.03
N GLY A 32 9.14 11.02 -9.20
CA GLY A 32 9.87 11.21 -10.46
C GLY A 32 9.99 9.98 -11.35
N GLY A 33 10.18 8.78 -10.77
CA GLY A 33 10.40 7.55 -11.56
C GLY A 33 9.27 7.24 -12.53
N LEU A 34 8.02 7.35 -12.08
CA LEU A 34 6.84 7.11 -12.94
C LEU A 34 6.74 8.12 -14.10
N LEU A 35 7.06 9.39 -13.86
CA LEU A 35 6.97 10.42 -14.90
C LEU A 35 8.00 10.15 -16.01
N ALA A 36 9.24 9.86 -15.64
CA ALA A 36 10.29 9.49 -16.58
C ALA A 36 9.91 8.24 -17.40
N LEU A 37 9.34 7.21 -16.74
CA LEU A 37 8.89 5.99 -17.41
C LEU A 37 7.79 6.26 -18.45
N ARG A 38 6.83 7.15 -18.15
CA ARG A 38 5.77 7.54 -19.08
C ARG A 38 6.30 8.33 -20.27
N THR A 39 7.25 9.25 -20.05
CA THR A 39 7.90 9.99 -21.14
C THR A 39 8.63 9.06 -22.11
N GLN A 40 9.31 8.03 -21.59
CA GLN A 40 10.04 7.06 -22.41
C GLN A 40 9.13 5.99 -23.04
N ASN A 41 7.95 5.76 -22.47
CA ASN A 41 7.01 4.74 -22.93
C ASN A 41 5.60 5.35 -23.09
N PRO A 42 5.34 6.04 -24.20
CA PRO A 42 4.01 6.58 -24.50
C PRO A 42 2.94 5.48 -24.36
N GLU A 43 1.77 5.87 -23.87
CA GLU A 43 0.58 5.01 -23.67
C GLU A 43 0.72 3.87 -22.64
N LYS A 44 1.91 3.62 -22.08
CA LYS A 44 2.09 2.64 -20.99
C LYS A 44 1.79 3.25 -19.61
N TYR A 45 1.67 2.39 -18.60
CA TYR A 45 1.54 2.79 -17.19
C TYR A 45 0.31 3.66 -16.87
N GLN A 46 -0.81 3.40 -17.53
CA GLN A 46 -2.06 4.15 -17.34
C GLN A 46 -2.82 3.75 -16.06
N ASN A 47 -2.49 2.59 -15.48
CA ASN A 47 -3.09 2.03 -14.27
C ASN A 47 -2.33 2.33 -12.97
N ILE A 48 -1.34 3.24 -13.02
CA ILE A 48 -0.53 3.64 -11.86
C ILE A 48 -0.49 5.17 -11.79
N THR A 49 -0.39 5.72 -10.58
CA THR A 49 -0.27 7.16 -10.36
C THR A 49 0.58 7.41 -9.12
N CYS A 50 1.05 8.64 -8.94
CA CYS A 50 1.70 9.08 -7.71
C CYS A 50 0.89 10.23 -7.11
N ILE A 51 0.54 10.13 -5.82
CA ILE A 51 -0.22 11.15 -5.11
C ILE A 51 0.69 11.76 -4.06
N ARG A 52 0.85 13.08 -4.12
CA ARG A 52 1.59 13.82 -3.11
C ARG A 52 0.76 13.97 -1.84
N THR A 53 1.04 13.14 -0.84
CA THR A 53 0.32 13.15 0.44
C THR A 53 1.19 12.66 1.60
N ASN A 54 0.77 12.97 2.83
CA ASN A 54 1.33 12.36 4.02
C ASN A 54 0.58 11.05 4.33
N ALA A 55 1.16 9.92 3.93
CA ALA A 55 0.58 8.60 4.16
C ALA A 55 0.42 8.27 5.66
N MET A 56 1.26 8.79 6.55
CA MET A 56 1.13 8.55 8.00
C MET A 56 -0.07 9.26 8.63
N LYS A 57 -0.68 10.21 7.93
CA LYS A 57 -1.80 11.02 8.47
C LYS A 57 -3.12 10.77 7.76
N PHE A 58 -3.07 10.48 6.46
CA PHE A 58 -4.25 10.57 5.62
C PHE A 58 -4.57 9.27 4.88
N LEU A 59 -3.83 8.18 5.11
CA LEU A 59 -4.04 6.92 4.40
C LEU A 59 -5.51 6.43 4.49
N PRO A 60 -6.18 6.44 5.65
CA PRO A 60 -7.59 6.01 5.74
C PRO A 60 -8.58 6.91 4.98
N ASN A 61 -8.19 8.13 4.61
CA ASN A 61 -9.06 9.03 3.83
C ASN A 61 -9.16 8.62 2.36
N PHE A 62 -8.13 7.93 1.85
CA PHE A 62 -8.08 7.45 0.48
C PHE A 62 -8.86 6.14 0.30
N PHE A 63 -8.76 5.24 1.27
CA PHE A 63 -9.15 3.84 1.11
C PHE A 63 -10.24 3.42 2.10
N ARG A 64 -11.23 2.70 1.59
CA ARG A 64 -12.23 2.03 2.44
C ARG A 64 -11.60 0.86 3.19
N LYS A 65 -12.30 0.38 4.22
CA LYS A 65 -11.90 -0.82 4.98
C LYS A 65 -11.67 -1.99 4.02
N GLY A 66 -10.49 -2.60 4.06
CA GLY A 66 -10.14 -3.76 3.25
C GLY A 66 -10.07 -3.50 1.74
N GLN A 67 -9.97 -2.26 1.29
CA GLN A 67 -9.89 -1.95 -0.15
C GLN A 67 -8.57 -2.41 -0.78
N LEU A 68 -7.45 -2.31 -0.06
CA LEU A 68 -6.12 -2.64 -0.59
C LEU A 68 -5.83 -4.13 -0.49
N LYS A 69 -5.39 -4.75 -1.57
CA LYS A 69 -4.85 -6.12 -1.58
C LYS A 69 -3.39 -6.16 -1.15
N LYS A 70 -2.60 -5.15 -1.51
CA LYS A 70 -1.18 -5.05 -1.12
C LYS A 70 -0.78 -3.63 -0.76
N MET A 71 0.12 -3.54 0.21
CA MET A 71 0.86 -2.34 0.53
C MET A 71 2.34 -2.64 0.49
N PHE A 72 3.11 -1.71 -0.05
CA PHE A 72 4.56 -1.81 -0.12
C PHE A 72 5.20 -0.71 0.72
N PHE A 73 6.24 -1.09 1.46
CA PHE A 73 7.12 -0.19 2.20
C PHE A 73 8.55 -0.52 1.75
N LEU A 74 8.96 0.06 0.62
CA LEU A 74 10.22 -0.28 -0.01
C LEU A 74 11.30 0.70 0.47
N PHE A 75 12.28 0.18 1.22
CA PHE A 75 13.39 0.95 1.78
C PHE A 75 12.96 2.19 2.59
N PRO A 76 12.02 2.06 3.56
CA PRO A 76 11.63 3.19 4.39
C PRO A 76 12.81 3.68 5.25
N ASP A 77 12.88 4.98 5.51
CA ASP A 77 13.95 5.54 6.34
C ASP A 77 13.93 4.90 7.74
N PRO A 78 15.03 4.26 8.16
CA PRO A 78 15.10 3.56 9.45
C PRO A 78 15.12 4.53 10.64
N HIS A 79 15.39 5.82 10.42
CA HIS A 79 15.46 6.87 11.43
C HIS A 79 16.18 6.39 12.70
N PHE A 80 17.49 6.11 12.59
CA PHE A 80 18.29 5.44 13.63
C PHE A 80 18.37 6.18 14.98
N LYS A 81 18.14 7.50 15.00
CA LYS A 81 18.24 8.30 16.22
C LYS A 81 16.95 8.16 17.04
N ASN A 82 17.07 7.96 18.36
CA ASN A 82 15.92 7.80 19.27
C ASN A 82 14.88 8.93 19.15
N ASN A 83 15.33 10.18 19.09
CA ASN A 83 14.45 11.35 18.92
C ASN A 83 13.69 11.37 17.58
N LYS A 84 14.10 10.54 16.62
CA LYS A 84 13.48 10.37 15.31
C LYS A 84 12.66 9.09 15.16
N HIS A 85 12.61 8.19 16.16
CA HIS A 85 11.83 6.95 16.06
C HIS A 85 10.34 7.19 15.75
N LYS A 86 9.77 8.30 16.23
CA LYS A 86 8.38 8.71 15.93
C LYS A 86 8.08 8.97 14.45
N TRP A 87 9.11 9.14 13.62
CA TRP A 87 8.97 9.37 12.17
C TRP A 87 8.98 8.05 11.37
N ARG A 88 9.23 6.90 12.01
CA ARG A 88 9.21 5.61 11.34
C ARG A 88 7.81 5.30 10.83
N ILE A 89 7.74 4.81 9.60
CA ILE A 89 6.49 4.40 8.95
C ILE A 89 5.85 3.18 9.63
N ILE A 90 6.63 2.37 10.36
CA ILE A 90 6.12 1.25 11.14
C ILE A 90 6.02 1.66 12.61
N SER A 91 4.78 1.75 13.10
CA SER A 91 4.44 2.00 14.52
C SER A 91 3.15 1.28 14.89
N GLN A 92 2.84 1.17 16.18
CA GLN A 92 1.61 0.53 16.65
C GLN A 92 0.36 1.24 16.10
N THR A 93 0.32 2.57 16.15
CA THR A 93 -0.80 3.37 15.65
C THR A 93 -1.00 3.17 14.15
N LEU A 94 0.08 3.27 13.37
CA LEU A 94 0.01 3.10 11.91
C LEU A 94 -0.36 1.66 11.52
N SER A 95 0.07 0.67 12.31
CA SER A 95 -0.31 -0.74 12.08
C SER A 95 -1.83 -0.94 12.15
N ALA A 96 -2.54 -0.21 13.01
CA ALA A 96 -4.01 -0.25 13.05
C ALA A 96 -4.64 0.34 11.79
N GLU A 97 -4.11 1.45 11.26
CA GLU A 97 -4.56 2.05 10.00
C GLU A 97 -4.29 1.11 8.81
N TYR A 98 -3.12 0.48 8.76
CA TYR A 98 -2.77 -0.50 7.72
C TYR A 98 -3.69 -1.72 7.77
N ALA A 99 -3.95 -2.23 8.98
CA ALA A 99 -4.91 -3.31 9.17
C ALA A 99 -6.33 -2.90 8.77
N TYR A 100 -6.72 -1.63 8.91
CA TYR A 100 -8.03 -1.17 8.46
C TYR A 100 -8.15 -1.23 6.93
N VAL A 101 -7.16 -0.71 6.19
CA VAL A 101 -7.25 -0.56 4.73
C VAL A 101 -6.88 -1.83 3.94
N ILE A 102 -6.04 -2.72 4.45
CA ILE A 102 -5.62 -3.96 3.76
C ILE A 102 -6.70 -5.03 3.87
N ALA A 103 -7.03 -5.79 2.83
CA ALA A 103 -7.94 -6.94 2.86
C ALA A 103 -7.33 -8.15 3.60
N VAL A 104 -8.17 -9.03 4.16
CA VAL A 104 -7.69 -10.36 4.59
C VAL A 104 -7.31 -11.15 3.34
N GLY A 105 -6.14 -11.76 3.32
CA GLY A 105 -5.64 -12.43 2.12
C GLY A 105 -4.60 -13.51 2.36
N GLU A 106 -4.04 -14.03 1.27
CA GLU A 106 -3.06 -15.12 1.19
C GLU A 106 -1.71 -14.64 0.64
N SER A 107 -0.73 -15.55 0.55
CA SER A 107 0.62 -15.26 0.03
C SER A 107 0.62 -14.87 -1.45
N ASP A 108 1.56 -14.03 -1.86
CA ASP A 108 1.62 -13.47 -3.22
C ASP A 108 2.98 -13.66 -3.90
N GLN A 109 2.97 -13.90 -5.22
CA GLN A 109 4.15 -14.16 -6.04
C GLN A 109 5.02 -12.91 -6.30
N VAL A 110 4.51 -11.70 -6.05
CA VAL A 110 5.24 -10.44 -6.32
C VAL A 110 6.47 -10.27 -5.40
N VAL A 111 6.52 -10.99 -4.28
CA VAL A 111 7.55 -10.86 -3.23
C VAL A 111 8.97 -10.94 -3.78
N GLU A 112 9.25 -11.88 -4.69
CA GLU A 112 10.59 -12.09 -5.24
C GLU A 112 11.09 -10.93 -6.11
N LYS A 113 10.17 -10.15 -6.70
CA LYS A 113 10.50 -9.07 -7.63
C LYS A 113 10.73 -7.71 -6.94
N LEU A 114 10.39 -7.58 -5.66
CA LEU A 114 10.39 -6.30 -4.95
C LEU A 114 11.78 -5.66 -4.81
N TYR A 115 12.85 -6.46 -4.75
CA TYR A 115 14.21 -5.96 -4.49
C TYR A 115 14.88 -5.30 -5.68
N ILE A 116 14.54 -5.77 -6.88
CA ILE A 116 15.21 -5.33 -8.12
C ILE A 116 14.42 -4.25 -8.85
N SER A 117 13.18 -3.99 -8.42
CA SER A 117 12.25 -3.10 -9.12
C SER A 117 12.32 -1.63 -8.67
N THR A 118 13.09 -1.30 -7.62
CA THR A 118 13.22 0.09 -7.12
C THR A 118 14.63 0.62 -7.25
N GLU A 119 14.75 1.95 -7.38
CA GLU A 119 16.05 2.64 -7.44
C GLU A 119 16.91 2.36 -6.20
N GLU A 120 16.31 2.44 -5.00
CA GLU A 120 17.04 2.19 -3.75
C GLU A 120 17.48 0.72 -3.63
N GLY A 121 16.68 -0.24 -4.10
CA GLY A 121 17.07 -1.66 -4.11
C GLY A 121 18.20 -1.96 -5.10
N GLN A 122 18.15 -1.36 -6.29
CA GLN A 122 19.25 -1.44 -7.26
C GLN A 122 20.53 -0.82 -6.70
N LYS A 123 20.43 0.31 -5.99
CA LYS A 123 21.56 0.95 -5.31
C LYS A 123 22.16 0.08 -4.21
N VAL A 124 21.34 -0.56 -3.37
CA VAL A 124 21.82 -1.50 -2.34
C VAL A 124 22.59 -2.65 -2.99
N THR A 125 22.03 -3.21 -4.07
CA THR A 125 22.66 -4.31 -4.83
C THR A 125 24.01 -3.88 -5.42
N ARG A 126 24.07 -2.72 -6.08
CA ARG A 126 25.30 -2.15 -6.64
C ARG A 126 26.39 -1.95 -5.59
N ASN A 127 25.99 -1.57 -4.38
CA ASN A 127 26.89 -1.34 -3.25
C ASN A 127 27.21 -2.62 -2.46
N LYS A 128 26.79 -3.80 -2.94
CA LYS A 128 26.94 -5.10 -2.25
C LYS A 128 26.36 -5.10 -0.83
N GLY A 129 25.32 -4.29 -0.62
CA GLY A 129 24.58 -4.26 0.64
C GLY A 129 23.58 -5.41 0.72
N GLU A 130 23.23 -5.80 1.94
CA GLU A 130 22.22 -6.82 2.20
C GLU A 130 20.82 -6.22 2.15
N THR A 131 19.85 -7.03 1.73
CA THR A 131 18.43 -6.70 1.76
C THR A 131 17.68 -7.64 2.69
N PHE A 132 16.78 -7.08 3.51
CA PHE A 132 16.01 -7.84 4.48
C PHE A 132 14.52 -7.81 4.12
N LEU A 133 13.88 -8.98 4.08
CA LEU A 133 12.48 -9.12 3.73
C LEU A 133 11.63 -9.35 4.96
N ALA A 134 10.54 -8.59 5.05
CA ALA A 134 9.44 -8.91 5.93
C ALA A 134 8.13 -8.79 5.15
N VAL A 135 7.40 -9.91 5.03
CA VAL A 135 6.07 -9.95 4.44
C VAL A 135 5.08 -10.24 5.54
N TYR A 136 4.09 -9.37 5.68
CA TYR A 136 3.02 -9.51 6.67
C TYR A 136 1.70 -9.75 5.96
N ARG A 137 0.90 -10.63 6.55
CA ARG A 137 -0.43 -10.97 6.05
C ARG A 137 -1.47 -10.51 7.06
N ARG A 138 -2.47 -9.75 6.61
CA ARG A 138 -3.62 -9.44 7.46
C ARG A 138 -4.42 -10.71 7.73
N ILE A 139 -4.65 -11.00 9.00
CA ILE A 139 -5.50 -12.09 9.47
C ILE A 139 -6.83 -11.54 10.01
N ILE A 140 -7.87 -12.38 10.01
CA ILE A 140 -9.12 -12.06 10.71
C ILE A 140 -8.92 -12.21 12.23
N ASN A 141 -9.45 -11.26 13.00
CA ASN A 141 -9.49 -11.40 14.45
C ASN A 141 -10.58 -12.40 14.82
N ARG A 142 -10.20 -13.61 15.26
CA ARG A 142 -11.14 -14.68 15.65
C ARG A 142 -11.69 -14.53 17.07
N GLN A 143 -11.20 -13.58 17.87
CA GLN A 143 -11.58 -13.43 19.29
C GLN A 143 -12.81 -12.53 19.51
N THR A 144 -13.31 -11.83 18.48
CA THR A 144 -14.41 -10.85 18.62
C THR A 144 -15.80 -11.40 18.24
N THR A 145 -15.93 -12.66 17.86
CA THR A 145 -17.22 -13.28 17.52
C THR A 145 -17.85 -13.91 18.77
N TRP A 146 -18.35 -13.10 19.69
CA TRP A 146 -19.27 -13.60 20.72
C TRP A 146 -20.63 -13.83 20.05
N ILE A 147 -20.93 -15.07 19.69
CA ILE A 147 -22.30 -15.46 19.36
C ILE A 147 -23.06 -15.50 20.68
N ILE A 148 -23.77 -14.42 20.99
CA ILE A 148 -24.72 -14.39 22.10
C ILE A 148 -25.86 -15.34 21.70
N HIS A 149 -25.79 -16.61 22.11
CA HIS A 149 -26.97 -17.45 22.11
C HIS A 149 -27.86 -16.97 23.25
N SER A 150 -28.80 -16.08 22.98
CA SER A 150 -29.93 -15.88 23.89
C SER A 150 -30.76 -17.17 23.85
N LYS A 151 -30.57 -18.06 24.82
CA LYS A 151 -31.64 -19.02 25.13
C LYS A 151 -32.80 -18.20 25.69
N GLY A 152 -33.85 -18.06 24.88
CA GLY A 152 -35.13 -17.56 25.33
C GLY A 152 -35.62 -18.37 26.53
N ARG A 153 -36.32 -17.68 27.44
CA ARG A 153 -37.04 -18.27 28.56
C ARG A 153 -38.11 -19.25 28.08
#